data_AF-A0A525IAT2-F1
#
_entry.id   AF-A0A525IAT2-F1
#
_cell.length_a   1.000
_cell.length_b   1.000
_cell.length_c   1.000
_cell.angle_alpha   90.00
_cell.angle_beta   90.00
_cell.angle_gamma   90.00
#
_symmetry.space_group_name_H-M   'P 1'
#
loop_
_entity.id
_entity.type
_entity.pdbx_description
1 polymer ?
#
loop_
_entity_poly.entity_id
_entity_poly.type
_entity_poly.pdbx_seq_one_letter_code
_entity_poly.pdbx_strand_id
1 'polypeptide(L)' 'MIKSDVTCPKCKAGYRRIELVTRPGAQGGFRCLTCDHLLEVLNGKTEVAFRLTVQPTKPRNNGHSPFSN' A
#
# COMPACT_ATOMS: atom_id res chain seq x y z
N MET A 1 7.43 -17.71 -7.54
CA MET A 1 6.64 -16.66 -6.86
C MET A 1 7.30 -16.36 -5.52
N ILE A 2 7.71 -15.12 -5.30
CA ILE A 2 8.32 -14.67 -4.04
C ILE A 2 7.27 -13.86 -3.27
N LYS A 3 7.17 -14.06 -1.97
CA LYS A 3 6.23 -13.34 -1.10
C LYS A 3 7.01 -12.59 -0.03
N SER A 4 6.68 -11.33 0.17
CA SER A 4 7.21 -10.50 1.25
C SER A 4 6.10 -9.59 1.79
N ASP A 5 6.38 -8.89 2.89
CA ASP A 5 5.44 -7.96 3.50
C ASP A 5 6.04 -6.56 3.48
N VAL A 6 5.20 -5.56 3.25
CA VAL A 6 5.57 -4.15 3.18
C VAL A 6 4.64 -3.35 4.08
N THR A 7 5.22 -2.54 4.96
CA THR A 7 4.47 -1.67 5.86
C THR A 7 4.69 -0.22 5.47
N CYS A 8 3.60 0.53 5.31
CA CYS A 8 3.69 1.96 5.06
C CYS A 8 4.27 2.68 6.28
N PRO A 9 5.39 3.41 6.15
CA PRO A 9 6.00 4.08 7.29
C PRO A 9 5.13 5.21 7.84
N LYS A 10 4.31 5.84 6.98
CA LYS A 10 3.46 7.00 7.29
C LYS A 10 2.18 6.65 8.06
N CYS A 11 1.42 5.67 7.57
CA CYS A 11 0.10 5.33 8.16
C CYS A 11 0.05 3.93 8.78
N LYS A 12 1.13 3.15 8.72
CA LYS A 12 1.21 1.76 9.23
C LYS A 12 0.28 0.76 8.53
N ALA A 13 -0.25 1.10 7.36
CA ALA A 13 -0.93 0.12 6.49
C ALA A 13 0.04 -1.01 6.11
N GLY A 14 -0.42 -2.25 6.21
CA GLY A 14 0.35 -3.45 5.86
C GLY A 14 -0.11 -4.04 4.53
N TYR A 15 0.84 -4.48 3.72
CA TYR A 15 0.61 -5.09 2.41
C TYR A 15 1.36 -6.40 2.30
N ARG A 16 0.70 -7.42 1.74
CA ARG A 16 1.39 -8.59 1.19
C ARG A 16 1.89 -8.25 -0.21
N ARG A 17 3.20 -8.24 -0.39
CA ARG A 17 3.89 -8.11 -1.67
C ARG A 17 4.10 -9.49 -2.29
N ILE A 18 3.77 -9.61 -3.57
CA ILE A 18 3.86 -10.84 -4.34
C ILE A 18 4.61 -10.53 -5.63
N GLU A 19 5.73 -11.21 -5.85
CA GLU A 19 6.54 -11.05 -7.05
C GLU A 19 6.53 -12.34 -7.89
N LEU A 20 6.16 -12.19 -9.16
CA LEU A 20 6.14 -13.23 -10.16
C LEU A 20 7.38 -13.12 -11.04
N VAL A 21 8.49 -13.71 -10.56
CA VAL A 21 9.79 -13.68 -11.25
C VAL A 21 9.80 -14.26 -12.67
N THR A 22 8.78 -15.06 -13.01
CA THR A 22 8.61 -15.68 -14.33
C THR A 22 7.85 -14.80 -15.31
N ARG A 23 7.28 -13.66 -14.87
CA ARG A 23 6.47 -12.76 -15.70
C ARG A 23 7.07 -11.35 -15.68
N PRO A 24 7.31 -10.73 -16.85
CA PRO A 24 7.74 -9.34 -16.88
C PRO A 24 6.66 -8.42 -16.30
N GLY A 25 7.09 -7.34 -15.64
CA GLY A 25 6.21 -6.37 -15.00
C GLY A 25 6.16 -5.04 -15.73
N ALA A 26 5.42 -4.10 -15.15
CA ALA A 26 5.42 -2.71 -15.58
C ALA A 26 6.37 -1.87 -14.72
N GLN A 27 7.01 -0.87 -15.34
CA GLN A 27 7.71 0.17 -14.60
C GLN A 27 6.70 1.09 -13.92
N GLY A 28 7.04 1.58 -12.72
CA GLY A 28 6.18 2.52 -12.01
C GLY A 28 6.48 2.59 -10.53
N GLY A 29 5.54 3.11 -9.75
CA GLY A 29 5.64 3.15 -8.29
C GLY A 29 4.37 2.63 -7.66
N PHE A 30 4.51 1.76 -6.65
CA PHE A 30 3.39 1.39 -5.80
C PHE A 30 3.24 2.40 -4.67
N ARG A 31 2.07 3.04 -4.59
CA ARG A 31 1.71 3.98 -3.52
C ARG A 31 0.77 3.31 -2.53
N CYS A 32 0.89 3.71 -1.27
CA CYS A 32 0.01 3.27 -0.21
C CYS A 32 -1.43 3.67 -0.51
N LEU A 33 -2.31 2.68 -0.67
CA LEU A 33 -3.74 2.87 -0.93
C LEU A 33 -4.50 3.67 0.15
N THR A 34 -3.90 3.91 1.32
CA THR A 34 -4.53 4.64 2.43
C THR A 34 -4.09 6.10 2.55
N CYS A 35 -2.84 6.42 2.20
CA CYS A 35 -2.25 7.76 2.43
C CYS A 35 -1.40 8.29 1.26
N ASP A 36 -1.41 7.59 0.13
CA ASP A 36 -0.71 7.89 -1.12
C ASP A 36 0.83 8.01 -1.02
N HIS A 37 1.41 7.56 0.09
CA HIS A 37 2.86 7.55 0.24
C HIS A 37 3.51 6.48 -0.68
N LEU A 38 4.54 6.87 -1.43
CA LEU A 38 5.30 5.95 -2.28
C LEU A 38 6.01 4.87 -1.43
N LEU A 39 5.74 3.60 -1.70
CA LEU A 39 6.30 2.48 -0.96
C LEU A 39 7.44 1.79 -1.71
N GLU A 40 7.30 1.62 -3.02
CA GLU A 40 8.28 0.92 -3.83
C GLU A 40 8.29 1.47 -5.26
N VAL A 41 9.48 1.55 -5.86
CA VAL A 41 9.67 1.83 -7.28
C VAL A 41 9.92 0.50 -7.99
N LEU A 42 9.06 0.17 -8.94
CA LEU A 42 9.11 -1.05 -9.74
C LEU A 42 9.91 -0.78 -11.01
N ASN A 43 10.93 -1.61 -11.25
CA ASN A 43 11.81 -1.52 -12.42
C ASN A 43 11.25 -2.24 -13.66
N GLY A 44 10.08 -2.87 -13.56
CA GLY A 44 9.44 -3.61 -14.64
C GLY A 44 10.07 -4.98 -14.98
N LYS A 45 11.13 -5.40 -14.27
CA LYS A 45 11.78 -6.69 -14.52
C LYS A 45 10.84 -7.87 -14.24
N THR A 46 10.05 -7.75 -13.19
CA THR A 46 9.14 -8.79 -12.71
C THR A 46 7.79 -8.16 -12.38
N GLU A 47 6.70 -8.91 -12.57
CA GLU A 47 5.38 -8.47 -12.16
C GLU A 47 5.27 -8.53 -10.64
N VAL A 48 4.91 -7.39 -10.03
CA VAL A 48 4.76 -7.27 -8.59
C VAL A 48 3.34 -6.81 -8.28
N ALA A 49 2.64 -7.57 -7.43
CA ALA A 49 1.32 -7.25 -6.92
C ALA A 49 1.36 -6.98 -5.42
N PHE A 50 0.51 -6.08 -4.95
CA PHE A 50 0.36 -5.72 -3.55
C PHE A 50 -1.09 -5.91 -3.12
N ARG A 51 -1.31 -6.65 -2.03
CA ARG A 51 -2.62 -6.82 -1.41
C ARG A 51 -2.61 -6.19 -0.03
N LEU A 52 -3.53 -5.28 0.25
CA LEU A 52 -3.71 -4.72 1.59
C LEU A 52 -4.10 -5.84 2.58
N THR A 53 -3.33 -5.99 3.65
CA THR A 53 -3.55 -6.99 4.71
C THR A 53 -3.89 -6.36 6.05
N VAL A 54 -3.37 -5.16 6.32
CA VAL A 54 -3.68 -4.38 7.51
C VAL A 54 -4.14 -2.99 7.08
N GLN A 55 -5.43 -2.71 7.25
CA GLN A 55 -5.94 -1.35 7.12
C GLN A 55 -5.71 -0.62 8.44
N PRO A 56 -4.98 0.50 8.46
CA PRO A 56 -4.74 1.23 9.68
C PRO A 56 -6.02 1.93 10.11
N THR A 57 -6.34 1.84 11.39
CA THR A 57 -7.39 2.64 12.00
C THR A 57 -6.96 4.10 11.97
N LYS A 58 -7.62 4.92 11.13
CA LYS A 58 -7.49 6.38 11.27
C LYS A 58 -7.93 6.73 12.71
N PRO A 59 -7.17 7.52 13.50
CA PRO A 59 -7.84 8.35 14.47
C PRO A 59 -8.81 9.23 13.66
N ARG A 60 -10.09 9.18 14.00
CA ARG A 60 -11.13 9.98 13.36
C ARG A 60 -10.82 11.46 13.59
N ASN A 61 -9.98 12.07 12.78
CA ASN A 61 -10.03 13.52 12.59
C ASN A 61 -11.12 13.83 11.56
N ASN A 62 -12.33 13.33 11.83
CA ASN A 62 -13.53 13.89 11.24
C ASN A 62 -13.95 15.00 12.19
N GLY A 63 -13.48 16.23 11.94
CA GLY A 63 -14.06 17.45 12.50
C GLY A 63 -15.47 17.72 11.94
N HIS A 64 -16.29 16.68 11.82
CA HIS A 64 -17.71 16.78 11.57
C HIS A 64 -18.40 16.49 12.90
N SER A 65 -18.58 17.53 13.72
CA SER A 65 -19.65 17.52 14.72
C SER A 65 -20.97 17.58 13.96
N PRO A 66 -21.85 16.55 14.02
CA PRO A 66 -23.15 16.60 13.37
C PRO A 66 -24.21 17.32 14.23
N PHE A 67 -23.82 17.91 15.36
CA PHE A 67 -24.77 18.54 16.28
C PHE A 67 -24.20 19.88 16.76
N SER A 68 -24.54 20.94 16.03
CA SER A 68 -24.71 22.26 16.63
C SER A 68 -26.16 22.32 17.10
N ASN A 69 -26.36 22.47 18.40
CA ASN A 69 -27.66 22.72 19.03
C ASN A 69 -27.77 24.21 19.36
#